data_AF-A0A246FGX6-F1
#
_entry.id   AF-A0A246FGX6-F1
#
_cell.length_a   1.000
_cell.length_b   1.000
_cell.length_c   1.000
_cell.angle_alpha   90.00
_cell.angle_beta   90.00
_cell.angle_gamma   90.00
#
_symmetry.space_group_name_H-M   'P 1'
#
loop_
_entity.id
_entity.type
_entity.pdbx_description
1 polymer ?
#
loop_
_entity_poly.entity_id
_entity_poly.type
_entity_poly.pdbx_seq_one_letter_code
_entity_poly.pdbx_strand_id
1 'polypeptide(L)'
;MYMPRFRLLLLSFLLLGLALPLALRAQSANPAEANKRLFDRTVDELNFRTMEIVYDKSFTRAKFPVSLRSAKARREFDNFFGREDLKKLFRNYNGVSERFKSQFGKGRTDLQEFEKELNSILVDRNFEFFIRVLPREERVSLVRTLQRVIKQGAAQFNASQDPTAEEVAADGAAVPPAADGAAPATLATPAAVAEDPQPQPEADLASSPAYAGPRPLDVPARHDWLDYLSLMLASGSFLLLLYLTLSVLPTLRQRLDAALPAYDYEPEPLPKPARRATTLPEDRYEEEEES
;
A
#
# COMPACT_ATOMS: atom_id res chain seq x y z
N MET A 1 -12.53 38.53 -36.50
CA MET A 1 -12.34 37.08 -36.77
C MET A 1 -10.98 36.65 -36.21
N TYR A 2 -10.93 36.03 -35.02
CA TYR A 2 -9.81 35.22 -34.46
C TYR A 2 -10.03 35.01 -32.95
N MET A 3 -11.02 34.18 -32.56
CA MET A 3 -11.26 33.78 -31.16
C MET A 3 -11.22 32.28 -30.81
N PRO A 4 -11.05 31.29 -31.73
CA PRO A 4 -11.02 29.89 -31.30
C PRO A 4 -9.70 29.51 -30.61
N ARG A 5 -8.56 30.10 -31.01
CA ARG A 5 -7.21 29.63 -30.65
C ARG A 5 -6.87 29.72 -29.15
N PHE A 6 -7.26 30.80 -28.47
CA PHE A 6 -6.95 30.97 -27.03
C PHE A 6 -7.77 30.05 -26.13
N ARG A 7 -9.07 29.86 -26.42
CA ARG A 7 -9.90 28.88 -25.71
C ARG A 7 -9.40 27.45 -25.94
N LEU A 8 -8.99 27.11 -27.17
CA LEU A 8 -8.36 25.82 -27.49
C LEU A 8 -7.06 25.61 -26.72
N LEU A 9 -6.18 26.62 -26.67
CA LEU A 9 -4.93 26.56 -25.90
C LEU A 9 -5.20 26.32 -24.41
N LEU A 10 -6.11 27.08 -23.79
CA LEU A 10 -6.45 26.93 -22.37
C LEU A 10 -7.12 25.58 -22.07
N LEU A 11 -8.02 25.10 -22.94
CA LEU A 11 -8.60 23.74 -22.84
C LEU A 11 -7.53 22.65 -22.99
N SER A 12 -6.60 22.81 -23.93
CA SER A 12 -5.50 21.84 -24.11
C SER A 12 -4.50 21.88 -22.97
N PHE A 13 -4.22 23.04 -22.36
CA PHE A 13 -3.38 23.13 -21.16
C PHE A 13 -4.06 22.50 -19.93
N LEU A 14 -5.38 22.69 -19.79
CA LEU A 14 -6.17 22.08 -18.72
C LEU A 14 -6.31 20.56 -18.91
N LEU A 15 -6.57 20.09 -20.13
CA LEU A 15 -6.59 18.66 -20.47
C LEU A 15 -5.21 18.02 -20.31
N LEU A 16 -4.12 18.69 -20.72
CA LEU A 16 -2.77 18.17 -20.53
C LEU A 16 -2.38 18.16 -19.04
N GLY A 17 -2.76 19.19 -18.28
CA GLY A 17 -2.59 19.27 -16.83
C GLY A 17 -3.43 18.26 -16.04
N LEU A 18 -4.55 17.77 -16.60
CA LEU A 18 -5.34 16.68 -16.06
C LEU A 18 -4.80 15.30 -16.50
N ALA A 19 -4.33 15.18 -17.74
CA ALA A 19 -3.81 13.93 -18.30
C ALA A 19 -2.43 13.54 -17.74
N LEU A 20 -1.55 14.51 -17.45
CA LEU A 20 -0.24 14.25 -16.86
C LEU A 20 -0.30 13.49 -15.51
N PRO A 21 -1.09 13.92 -14.51
CA PRO A 21 -1.22 13.19 -13.25
C PRO A 21 -1.92 11.83 -13.42
N LEU A 22 -2.84 11.68 -14.39
CA LEU A 22 -3.42 10.37 -14.72
C LEU A 22 -2.37 9.43 -15.34
N ALA A 23 -1.54 9.91 -16.27
CA ALA A 23 -0.46 9.12 -16.88
C ALA A 23 0.62 8.72 -15.85
N LEU A 24 0.93 9.61 -14.89
CA LEU A 24 1.83 9.31 -13.78
C LEU A 24 1.20 8.36 -12.74
N ARG A 25 -0.13 8.39 -12.53
CA ARG A 25 -0.85 7.38 -11.74
C ARG A 25 -0.94 6.02 -12.45
N ALA A 26 -1.00 6.00 -13.79
CA ALA A 26 -0.96 4.77 -14.59
C ALA A 26 0.42 4.07 -14.58
N GLN A 27 1.47 4.77 -14.15
CA GLN A 27 2.75 4.18 -13.73
C GLN A 27 2.72 3.76 -12.24
N SER A 28 1.55 3.38 -11.73
CA SER A 28 1.47 2.57 -10.51
C SER A 28 2.30 1.31 -10.72
N ALA A 29 3.14 0.98 -9.73
CA ALA A 29 3.93 -0.25 -9.78
C ALA A 29 2.98 -1.43 -9.99
N ASN A 30 3.36 -2.37 -10.86
CA ASN A 30 2.61 -3.59 -11.16
C ASN A 30 1.97 -4.14 -9.86
N PRO A 31 0.64 -4.36 -9.80
CA PRO A 31 -0.03 -4.72 -8.55
C PRO A 31 0.57 -5.99 -7.91
N ALA A 32 1.11 -6.91 -8.71
CA ALA A 32 1.86 -8.06 -8.21
C ALA A 32 3.13 -7.66 -7.44
N GLU A 33 3.89 -6.66 -7.92
CA GLU A 33 5.05 -6.11 -7.21
C GLU A 33 4.66 -5.31 -5.97
N ALA A 34 3.57 -4.54 -6.02
CA ALA A 34 3.06 -3.81 -4.86
C ALA A 34 2.66 -4.77 -3.73
N ASN A 35 1.89 -5.81 -4.07
CA ASN A 35 1.52 -6.90 -3.17
C ASN A 35 2.73 -7.67 -2.66
N LYS A 36 3.74 -7.87 -3.51
CA LYS A 36 5.01 -8.51 -3.13
C LYS A 36 5.78 -7.71 -2.08
N ARG A 37 5.93 -6.39 -2.29
CA ARG A 37 6.56 -5.47 -1.34
C ARG A 37 5.78 -5.35 -0.03
N LEU A 38 4.44 -5.43 -0.08
CA LEU A 38 3.59 -5.51 1.10
C LEU A 38 3.88 -6.78 1.90
N PHE A 39 3.89 -7.95 1.25
CA PHE A 39 4.21 -9.22 1.89
C PHE A 39 5.59 -9.17 2.57
N ASP A 40 6.62 -8.74 1.84
CA ASP A 40 7.99 -8.70 2.36
C ASP A 40 8.14 -7.74 3.56
N ARG A 41 7.41 -6.61 3.55
CA ARG A 41 7.28 -5.69 4.69
C ARG A 41 6.56 -6.33 5.88
N THR A 42 5.48 -7.08 5.64
CA THR A 42 4.77 -7.81 6.71
C THR A 42 5.67 -8.87 7.33
N VAL A 43 6.44 -9.63 6.53
CA VAL A 43 7.44 -10.58 7.04
C VAL A 43 8.51 -9.87 7.90
N ASP A 44 8.99 -8.72 7.46
CA ASP A 44 9.95 -7.91 8.23
C ASP A 44 9.37 -7.46 9.59
N GLU A 45 8.12 -7.00 9.62
CA GLU A 45 7.42 -6.61 10.85
C GLU A 45 7.17 -7.81 11.78
N LEU A 46 6.74 -8.96 11.25
CA LEU A 46 6.52 -10.17 12.05
C LEU A 46 7.82 -10.64 12.72
N ASN A 47 8.92 -10.68 11.98
CA ASN A 47 10.24 -10.97 12.53
C ASN A 47 10.66 -9.88 13.54
N PHE A 48 10.42 -8.60 13.25
CA PHE A 48 10.80 -7.49 14.14
C PHE A 48 10.08 -7.61 15.49
N ARG A 49 8.76 -7.79 15.50
CA ARG A 49 7.97 -7.96 16.73
C ARG A 49 8.34 -9.21 17.51
N THR A 50 8.66 -10.30 16.82
CA THR A 50 9.13 -11.54 17.43
C THR A 50 10.47 -11.32 18.13
N MET A 51 11.43 -10.69 17.45
CA MET A 51 12.74 -10.34 18.04
C MET A 51 12.63 -9.31 19.17
N GLU A 52 11.82 -8.27 18.99
CA GLU A 52 11.56 -7.22 19.99
C GLU A 52 11.13 -7.84 21.32
N ILE A 53 10.11 -8.71 21.28
CA ILE A 53 9.58 -9.35 22.49
C ILE A 53 10.58 -10.37 23.08
N VAL A 54 11.24 -11.20 22.27
CA VAL A 54 12.25 -12.15 22.79
C VAL A 54 13.45 -11.43 23.41
N TYR A 55 13.89 -10.31 22.82
CA TYR A 55 15.01 -9.51 23.31
C TYR A 55 14.66 -8.77 24.60
N ASP A 56 13.53 -8.04 24.61
CA ASP A 56 13.07 -7.26 25.78
C ASP A 56 12.79 -8.14 27.01
N LYS A 57 12.44 -9.42 26.81
CA LYS A 57 12.27 -10.40 27.89
C LYS A 57 13.59 -11.05 28.29
N SER A 58 14.57 -11.13 27.38
CA SER A 58 15.92 -11.62 27.66
C SER A 58 16.81 -10.60 28.37
N PHE A 59 16.57 -9.30 28.16
CA PHE A 59 17.37 -8.20 28.70
C PHE A 59 16.48 -7.15 29.38
N THR A 60 16.38 -7.20 30.71
CA THR A 60 15.51 -6.29 31.48
C THR A 60 15.96 -4.83 31.49
N ARG A 61 17.22 -4.54 31.15
CA ARG A 61 17.85 -3.21 31.19
C ARG A 61 18.07 -2.57 29.81
N ALA A 62 17.74 -3.28 28.74
CA ALA A 62 17.95 -2.83 27.37
C ALA A 62 16.68 -3.07 26.55
N LYS A 63 16.51 -2.29 25.47
CA LYS A 63 15.37 -2.41 24.57
C LYS A 63 15.83 -2.73 23.17
N PHE A 64 15.05 -3.54 22.45
CA PHE A 64 15.33 -3.80 21.04
C PHE A 64 15.10 -2.51 20.23
N PRO A 65 16.12 -1.96 19.53
CA PRO A 65 15.96 -0.67 18.88
C PRO A 65 14.95 -0.71 17.71
N VAL A 66 14.04 0.27 17.67
CA VAL A 66 12.99 0.36 16.63
C VAL A 66 13.56 0.59 15.22
N SER A 67 14.82 1.00 15.10
CA SER A 67 15.54 1.08 13.83
C SER A 67 15.81 -0.29 13.19
N LEU A 68 15.73 -1.39 13.96
CA LEU A 68 16.02 -2.75 13.49
C LEU A 68 14.85 -3.42 12.76
N ARG A 69 13.96 -2.65 12.10
CA ARG A 69 12.84 -3.22 11.33
C ARG A 69 13.29 -3.95 10.07
N SER A 70 14.40 -3.56 9.45
CA SER A 70 14.94 -4.24 8.26
C SER A 70 15.81 -5.45 8.64
N ALA A 71 15.83 -6.47 7.76
CA ALA A 71 16.66 -7.65 7.97
C ALA A 71 18.16 -7.31 7.99
N LYS A 72 18.60 -6.33 7.18
CA LYS A 72 19.98 -5.81 7.16
C LYS A 72 20.39 -5.23 8.51
N ALA A 73 19.62 -4.30 9.06
CA ALA A 73 19.91 -3.69 10.37
C ALA A 73 20.00 -4.75 11.49
N ARG A 74 19.17 -5.80 11.45
CA ARG A 74 19.22 -6.93 12.39
C ARG A 74 20.45 -7.83 12.24
N ARG A 75 21.14 -7.86 11.09
CA ARG A 75 22.42 -8.57 10.91
C ARG A 75 23.58 -7.80 11.51
N GLU A 76 23.52 -6.47 11.44
CA GLU A 76 24.53 -5.53 11.96
C GLU A 76 24.39 -5.30 13.47
N PHE A 77 23.25 -5.64 14.06
CA PHE A 77 23.00 -5.53 15.50
C PHE A 77 23.77 -6.58 16.32
N ASP A 78 24.66 -6.11 17.18
CA ASP A 78 25.59 -6.94 17.96
C ASP A 78 25.52 -6.76 19.49
N ASN A 79 24.61 -5.91 20.00
CA ASN A 79 24.50 -5.65 21.44
C ASN A 79 23.72 -6.76 22.18
N PHE A 80 24.43 -7.81 22.56
CA PHE A 80 23.87 -8.96 23.32
C PHE A 80 24.48 -9.12 24.72
N PHE A 81 25.21 -8.13 25.25
CA PHE A 81 25.78 -8.15 26.61
C PHE A 81 26.52 -9.45 27.00
N GLY A 82 27.32 -10.01 26.07
CA GLY A 82 28.06 -11.27 26.27
C GLY A 82 27.26 -12.56 26.04
N ARG A 83 25.97 -12.47 25.67
CA ARG A 83 25.12 -13.62 25.32
C ARG A 83 25.31 -14.04 23.86
N GLU A 84 26.46 -14.66 23.56
CA GLU A 84 26.77 -15.19 22.22
C GLU A 84 25.79 -16.31 21.79
N ASP A 85 25.17 -17.00 22.76
CA ASP A 85 24.05 -17.93 22.56
C ASP A 85 22.85 -17.24 21.89
N LEU A 86 22.41 -16.11 22.46
CA LEU A 86 21.31 -15.32 21.92
C LEU A 86 21.69 -14.65 20.60
N LYS A 87 22.92 -14.11 20.49
CA LYS A 87 23.41 -13.52 19.24
C LYS A 87 23.32 -14.51 18.08
N LYS A 88 23.73 -15.76 18.30
CA LYS A 88 23.60 -16.85 17.31
C LYS A 88 22.14 -17.21 17.03
N LEU A 89 21.29 -17.29 18.06
CA LEU A 89 19.86 -17.58 17.93
C LEU A 89 19.13 -16.52 17.09
N PHE A 90 19.36 -15.24 17.36
CA PHE A 90 18.80 -14.11 16.61
C PHE A 90 19.29 -14.08 15.17
N ARG A 91 20.61 -14.22 14.94
CA ARG A 91 21.16 -14.28 13.57
C ARG A 91 20.59 -15.46 12.77
N ASN A 92 20.39 -16.62 13.40
CA ASN A 92 19.75 -17.77 12.75
C ASN A 92 18.28 -17.48 12.39
N TYR A 93 17.48 -16.99 13.33
CA TYR A 93 16.07 -16.68 13.09
C TYR A 93 15.89 -15.60 12.02
N ASN A 94 16.74 -14.56 12.00
CA ASN A 94 16.75 -13.55 10.93
C ASN A 94 17.07 -14.16 9.55
N GLY A 95 17.97 -15.15 9.50
CA GLY A 95 18.28 -15.88 8.28
C GLY A 95 17.13 -16.80 7.81
N VAL A 96 16.31 -17.29 8.73
CA VAL A 96 15.13 -18.10 8.43
C VAL A 96 13.96 -17.22 7.97
N SER A 97 13.68 -16.09 8.64
CA SER A 97 12.60 -15.16 8.26
C SER A 97 12.75 -14.65 6.82
N GLU A 98 13.99 -14.40 6.38
CA GLU A 98 14.29 -13.95 5.02
C GLU A 98 13.90 -14.99 3.95
N ARG A 99 13.86 -16.29 4.30
CA ARG A 99 13.45 -17.34 3.35
C ARG A 99 11.97 -17.31 3.04
N PHE A 100 11.12 -16.85 3.97
CA PHE A 100 9.69 -16.67 3.73
C PHE A 100 9.42 -15.58 2.69
N LYS A 101 10.25 -14.52 2.64
CA LYS A 101 10.23 -13.55 1.52
C LYS A 101 10.49 -14.20 0.15
N SER A 102 11.00 -15.42 0.06
CA SER A 102 11.12 -16.11 -1.24
C SER A 102 9.86 -16.90 -1.64
N GLN A 103 8.86 -17.07 -0.77
CA GLN A 103 7.72 -17.97 -1.01
C GLN A 103 6.60 -17.27 -1.79
N PHE A 104 6.09 -16.15 -1.27
CA PHE A 104 5.06 -15.37 -1.94
C PHE A 104 5.56 -14.79 -3.27
N GLY A 105 4.80 -14.99 -4.35
CA GLY A 105 5.15 -14.58 -5.72
C GLY A 105 5.65 -15.70 -6.63
N LYS A 106 5.84 -16.93 -6.13
CA LYS A 106 6.22 -18.11 -6.95
C LYS A 106 5.04 -18.81 -7.65
N GLY A 107 3.81 -18.34 -7.44
CA GLY A 107 2.58 -18.98 -7.90
C GLY A 107 1.41 -18.00 -7.87
N ARG A 108 0.28 -18.41 -7.31
CA ARG A 108 -0.90 -17.56 -7.18
C ARG A 108 -0.59 -16.38 -6.23
N THR A 109 -0.96 -15.16 -6.63
CA THR A 109 -0.77 -13.93 -5.83
C THR A 109 -2.12 -13.33 -5.44
N ASP A 110 -2.96 -14.14 -4.81
CA ASP A 110 -4.27 -13.78 -4.28
C ASP A 110 -4.24 -13.64 -2.74
N LEU A 111 -5.32 -13.12 -2.19
CA LEU A 111 -5.44 -12.85 -0.75
C LEU A 111 -5.32 -14.13 0.10
N GLN A 112 -5.83 -15.28 -0.37
CA GLN A 112 -5.76 -16.53 0.40
C GLN A 112 -4.32 -17.04 0.49
N GLU A 113 -3.57 -16.99 -0.61
CA GLU A 113 -2.17 -17.39 -0.61
C GLU A 113 -1.31 -16.40 0.20
N PHE A 114 -1.59 -15.10 0.14
CA PHE A 114 -0.95 -14.09 0.99
C PHE A 114 -1.14 -14.39 2.48
N GLU A 115 -2.38 -14.65 2.92
CA GLU A 115 -2.66 -15.01 4.31
C GLU A 115 -2.05 -16.36 4.70
N LYS A 116 -2.14 -17.37 3.83
CA LYS A 116 -1.61 -18.72 4.06
C LYS A 116 -0.10 -18.70 4.27
N GLU A 117 0.64 -18.06 3.37
CA GLU A 117 2.11 -17.99 3.46
C GLU A 117 2.55 -17.19 4.69
N LEU A 118 1.85 -16.11 5.07
CA LEU A 118 2.14 -15.39 6.32
C LEU A 118 1.81 -16.21 7.58
N ASN A 119 0.69 -16.95 7.60
CA ASN A 119 0.34 -17.81 8.73
C ASN A 119 1.29 -19.01 8.86
N SER A 120 1.90 -19.48 7.76
CA SER A 120 2.91 -20.55 7.80
C SER A 120 4.08 -20.22 8.72
N ILE A 121 4.48 -18.94 8.81
CA ILE A 121 5.54 -18.44 9.69
C ILE A 121 5.23 -18.75 11.16
N LEU A 122 3.95 -18.66 11.56
CA LEU A 122 3.53 -18.86 12.95
C LEU A 122 3.42 -20.34 13.35
N VAL A 123 3.41 -21.24 12.36
CA VAL A 123 3.36 -22.70 12.53
C VAL A 123 4.75 -23.33 12.30
N ASP A 124 5.71 -22.57 11.76
CA ASP A 124 7.05 -23.05 11.47
C ASP A 124 7.83 -23.42 12.75
N ARG A 125 8.60 -24.51 12.64
CA ARG A 125 9.37 -25.08 13.75
C ARG A 125 10.49 -24.16 14.25
N ASN A 126 11.06 -23.32 13.38
CA ASN A 126 12.11 -22.37 13.77
C ASN A 126 11.52 -21.18 14.52
N PHE A 127 10.30 -20.75 14.15
CA PHE A 127 9.55 -19.77 14.93
C PHE A 127 9.21 -20.31 16.32
N GLU A 128 8.63 -21.52 16.42
CA GLU A 128 8.33 -22.16 17.71
C GLU A 128 9.59 -22.28 18.59
N PHE A 129 10.71 -22.74 18.00
CA PHE A 129 11.98 -22.86 18.69
C PHE A 129 12.52 -21.50 19.19
N PHE A 130 12.45 -20.44 18.38
CA PHE A 130 12.91 -19.11 18.74
C PHE A 130 12.10 -18.53 19.92
N ILE A 131 10.77 -18.64 19.87
CA ILE A 131 9.89 -18.12 20.93
C ILE A 131 9.87 -19.01 22.18
N ARG A 132 10.43 -20.23 22.16
CA ARG A 132 10.43 -21.18 23.29
C ARG A 132 11.02 -20.58 24.58
N VAL A 133 11.97 -19.65 24.45
CA VAL A 133 12.60 -18.92 25.56
C VAL A 133 11.59 -18.07 26.36
N LEU A 134 10.48 -17.66 25.75
CA LEU A 134 9.43 -16.86 26.39
C LEU A 134 8.53 -17.70 27.32
N PRO A 135 8.03 -17.12 28.43
CA PRO A 135 6.93 -17.68 29.21
C PRO A 135 5.70 -17.98 28.36
N ARG A 136 4.88 -18.97 28.77
CA ARG A 136 3.70 -19.42 28.01
C ARG A 136 2.75 -18.29 27.65
N GLU A 137 2.42 -17.42 28.59
CA GLU A 137 1.48 -16.32 28.37
C GLU A 137 2.03 -15.25 27.41
N GLU A 138 3.35 -15.01 27.43
CA GLU A 138 4.05 -14.14 26.48
C GLU A 138 4.10 -14.73 25.07
N ARG A 139 4.21 -16.06 24.94
CA ARG A 139 4.08 -16.72 23.63
C ARG A 139 2.67 -16.55 23.06
N VAL A 140 1.64 -16.71 23.88
CA VAL A 140 0.23 -16.54 23.46
C VAL A 140 -0.08 -15.07 23.11
N SER A 141 0.43 -14.11 23.88
CA SER A 141 0.24 -12.68 23.58
C SER A 141 0.98 -12.26 22.31
N LEU A 142 2.20 -12.77 22.09
CA LEU A 142 2.98 -12.60 20.86
C LEU A 142 2.22 -13.14 19.65
N VAL A 143 1.81 -14.41 19.67
CA VAL A 143 1.10 -15.04 18.54
C VAL A 143 -0.19 -14.27 18.20
N ARG A 144 -0.98 -13.86 19.20
CA ARG A 144 -2.17 -13.01 18.97
C ARG A 144 -1.84 -11.66 18.37
N THR A 145 -0.70 -11.07 18.73
CA THR A 145 -0.23 -9.78 18.19
C THR A 145 0.24 -9.94 16.74
N LEU A 146 1.01 -10.98 16.44
CA LEU A 146 1.44 -11.33 15.09
C LEU A 146 0.24 -11.62 14.17
N GLN A 147 -0.76 -12.36 14.65
CA GLN A 147 -2.01 -12.60 13.92
C GLN A 147 -2.77 -11.30 13.58
N ARG A 148 -2.73 -10.28 14.44
CA ARG A 148 -3.29 -8.94 14.12
C ARG A 148 -2.49 -8.25 13.02
N VAL A 149 -1.16 -8.35 13.04
CA VAL A 149 -0.29 -7.80 11.98
C VAL A 149 -0.56 -8.50 10.64
N ILE A 150 -0.74 -9.82 10.62
CA ILE A 150 -1.14 -10.58 9.41
C ILE A 150 -2.48 -10.06 8.88
N LYS A 151 -3.51 -9.94 9.74
CA LYS A 151 -4.83 -9.42 9.36
C LYS A 151 -4.78 -7.98 8.85
N GLN A 152 -3.92 -7.13 9.40
CA GLN A 152 -3.71 -5.77 8.92
C GLN A 152 -3.03 -5.76 7.53
N GLY A 153 -2.05 -6.63 7.29
CA GLY A 153 -1.45 -6.82 5.97
C GLY A 153 -2.48 -7.33 4.94
N ALA A 154 -3.31 -8.29 5.33
CA ALA A 154 -4.37 -8.85 4.48
C ALA A 154 -5.45 -7.80 4.13
N ALA A 155 -5.84 -6.96 5.10
CA ALA A 155 -6.75 -5.84 4.84
C ALA A 155 -6.13 -4.80 3.87
N GLN A 156 -4.84 -4.50 4.00
CA GLN A 156 -4.12 -3.62 3.07
C GLN A 156 -4.02 -4.23 1.66
N PHE A 157 -3.78 -5.54 1.57
CA PHE A 157 -3.79 -6.27 0.30
C PHE A 157 -5.16 -6.19 -0.36
N ASN A 158 -6.25 -6.48 0.38
CA ASN A 158 -7.61 -6.40 -0.15
C ASN A 158 -7.96 -4.98 -0.63
N ALA A 159 -7.63 -3.96 0.17
CA ALA A 159 -7.83 -2.56 -0.21
C ALA A 159 -7.03 -2.14 -1.46
N SER A 160 -5.87 -2.77 -1.73
CA SER A 160 -5.11 -2.53 -2.98
C SER A 160 -5.62 -3.29 -4.20
N GLN A 161 -6.54 -4.25 -4.03
CA GLN A 161 -7.19 -4.96 -5.14
C GLN A 161 -8.58 -4.42 -5.47
N ASP A 162 -9.14 -3.52 -4.66
CA ASP A 162 -10.46 -2.94 -4.88
C ASP A 162 -10.37 -1.54 -5.53
N PRO A 163 -10.62 -1.42 -6.85
CA PRO A 163 -10.57 -0.13 -7.54
C PRO A 163 -11.73 0.81 -7.17
N THR A 164 -12.77 0.34 -6.47
CA THR A 164 -13.97 1.15 -6.18
C THR A 164 -13.78 2.11 -4.99
N ALA A 165 -12.73 1.92 -4.19
CA ALA A 165 -12.49 2.72 -2.99
C ALA A 165 -12.17 4.20 -3.26
N GLU A 166 -11.68 4.58 -4.45
CA GLU A 166 -11.49 5.99 -4.81
C GLU A 166 -12.77 6.67 -5.36
N GLU A 167 -13.75 5.93 -5.89
CA GLU A 167 -15.04 6.53 -6.32
C GLU A 167 -15.98 6.76 -5.14
N VAL A 168 -16.04 5.86 -4.16
CA VAL A 168 -16.91 6.02 -2.98
C VAL A 168 -16.39 7.10 -2.00
N ALA A 169 -15.09 7.41 -2.04
CA ALA A 169 -14.52 8.51 -1.26
C ALA A 169 -14.94 9.91 -1.77
N ALA A 170 -15.53 10.02 -2.97
CA ALA A 170 -16.04 11.27 -3.52
C ALA A 170 -17.47 11.62 -3.07
N ASP A 171 -18.23 10.68 -2.50
CA ASP A 171 -19.62 10.88 -2.03
C ASP A 171 -19.73 10.89 -0.49
N GLY A 172 -18.65 11.32 0.17
CA GLY A 172 -18.55 11.46 1.63
C GLY A 172 -19.29 12.67 2.20
N ALA A 173 -20.57 12.88 1.85
CA ALA A 173 -21.33 14.07 2.24
C ALA A 173 -22.75 13.79 2.77
N ALA A 174 -22.96 12.68 3.50
CA ALA A 174 -24.18 12.44 4.27
C ALA A 174 -23.93 11.66 5.58
N VAL A 175 -23.46 12.35 6.62
CA VAL A 175 -23.46 11.84 8.00
C VAL A 175 -24.63 12.45 8.78
N PRO A 176 -25.72 11.72 9.05
CA PRO A 176 -26.60 12.01 10.17
C PRO A 176 -25.95 11.46 11.46
N PRO A 177 -25.87 12.24 12.55
CA PRO A 177 -25.23 11.79 13.78
C PRO A 177 -26.07 10.74 14.51
N ALA A 178 -25.38 9.81 15.18
CA ALA A 178 -26.02 8.84 16.07
C ALA A 178 -26.47 9.50 17.38
N ALA A 179 -27.63 9.08 17.89
CA ALA A 179 -28.09 9.34 19.25
C ALA A 179 -28.73 8.06 19.81
N ASP A 180 -28.36 7.70 21.03
CA ASP A 180 -28.80 6.48 21.73
C ASP A 180 -30.26 6.54 22.20
N GLY A 181 -30.89 5.38 22.41
CA GLY A 181 -32.12 5.27 23.20
C GLY A 181 -33.02 4.09 22.81
N ALA A 182 -33.40 3.25 23.79
CA ALA A 182 -34.19 2.05 23.57
C ALA A 182 -35.68 2.21 23.97
N ALA A 183 -36.58 1.92 23.03
CA ALA A 183 -37.93 1.34 23.20
C ALA A 183 -39.00 2.10 24.05
N PRO A 184 -40.29 1.69 24.01
CA PRO A 184 -41.15 1.49 22.83
C PRO A 184 -42.57 2.14 23.02
N ALA A 185 -43.47 1.93 22.04
CA ALA A 185 -44.94 2.10 22.15
C ALA A 185 -45.45 3.57 22.24
N THR A 186 -46.64 3.97 21.75
CA THR A 186 -47.75 3.28 21.04
C THR A 186 -48.70 4.31 20.38
N LEU A 187 -49.38 3.91 19.28
CA LEU A 187 -50.67 4.46 18.78
C LEU A 187 -50.64 5.93 18.24
N ALA A 188 -51.43 6.33 17.23
CA ALA A 188 -52.54 5.66 16.56
C ALA A 188 -52.57 5.84 15.03
N THR A 189 -52.96 4.74 14.38
CA THR A 189 -53.64 4.57 13.08
C THR A 189 -54.94 5.40 12.92
N PRO A 190 -55.66 5.38 11.77
CA PRO A 190 -55.27 5.11 10.36
C PRO A 190 -55.99 6.00 9.30
N ALA A 191 -55.79 5.63 8.02
CA ALA A 191 -56.78 5.64 6.92
C ALA A 191 -57.02 6.97 6.16
N ALA A 192 -57.27 6.97 4.84
CA ALA A 192 -57.11 5.95 3.79
C ALA A 192 -57.30 6.59 2.40
N VAL A 193 -56.81 5.95 1.31
CA VAL A 193 -57.42 5.88 -0.05
C VAL A 193 -57.74 7.20 -0.80
N ALA A 194 -57.45 7.41 -2.08
CA ALA A 194 -56.65 6.71 -3.09
C ALA A 194 -56.50 7.61 -4.34
N GLU A 195 -55.68 7.16 -5.30
CA GLU A 195 -55.72 7.43 -6.76
C GLU A 195 -55.60 8.88 -7.32
N ASP A 196 -54.61 9.00 -8.20
CA ASP A 196 -54.42 9.99 -9.26
C ASP A 196 -55.52 9.81 -10.35
N PRO A 197 -55.99 10.86 -11.05
CA PRO A 197 -55.27 11.27 -12.26
C PRO A 197 -55.32 12.78 -12.64
N GLN A 198 -54.32 13.19 -13.42
CA GLN A 198 -54.33 14.34 -14.35
C GLN A 198 -55.62 14.42 -15.20
N PRO A 199 -56.08 15.62 -15.64
CA PRO A 199 -55.59 16.10 -16.95
C PRO A 199 -55.53 17.65 -17.16
N GLN A 200 -54.88 18.04 -18.27
CA GLN A 200 -54.99 19.33 -18.99
C GLN A 200 -56.32 19.33 -19.85
N PRO A 201 -56.72 20.31 -20.72
CA PRO A 201 -55.92 21.37 -21.36
C PRO A 201 -56.63 22.71 -21.76
N GLU A 202 -55.88 23.55 -22.50
CA GLU A 202 -56.26 24.42 -23.65
C GLU A 202 -57.19 25.66 -23.57
N ALA A 203 -56.67 26.75 -24.20
CA ALA A 203 -57.30 27.78 -25.09
C ALA A 203 -56.78 29.21 -24.75
N ASP A 204 -55.99 29.89 -25.59
CA ASP A 204 -56.37 30.66 -26.82
C ASP A 204 -57.30 31.86 -26.53
N LEU A 205 -57.20 33.10 -27.05
CA LEU A 205 -56.35 33.88 -28.00
C LEU A 205 -56.57 35.39 -27.65
N ALA A 206 -55.83 36.44 -28.07
CA ALA A 206 -54.47 36.63 -28.63
C ALA A 206 -54.17 38.16 -28.70
N SER A 207 -52.90 38.60 -28.63
CA SER A 207 -52.47 39.93 -29.10
C SER A 207 -50.95 40.03 -29.28
N SER A 208 -50.52 40.44 -30.48
CA SER A 208 -49.16 40.82 -30.89
C SER A 208 -49.27 42.16 -31.64
N PRO A 209 -48.20 42.93 -31.98
CA PRO A 209 -46.80 42.51 -32.14
C PRO A 209 -45.73 43.51 -31.63
N ALA A 210 -44.44 43.16 -31.78
CA ALA A 210 -43.44 44.02 -32.45
C ALA A 210 -42.03 43.37 -32.44
N TYR A 211 -41.42 43.26 -33.62
CA TYR A 211 -40.05 42.77 -33.80
C TYR A 211 -39.04 43.91 -33.66
N ALA A 212 -38.03 43.76 -32.79
CA ALA A 212 -36.89 44.66 -32.70
C ALA A 212 -35.59 43.84 -32.75
N GLY A 213 -34.74 44.12 -33.75
CA GLY A 213 -33.54 43.33 -34.03
C GLY A 213 -32.40 43.49 -33.00
N PRO A 214 -31.35 42.66 -33.10
CA PRO A 214 -30.23 42.69 -32.16
C PRO A 214 -29.41 43.97 -32.31
N ARG A 215 -29.29 44.75 -31.22
CA ARG A 215 -28.28 45.81 -31.12
C ARG A 215 -26.91 45.19 -30.82
N PRO A 216 -25.87 45.41 -31.65
CA PRO A 216 -24.50 45.19 -31.21
C PRO A 216 -24.11 46.34 -30.27
N LEU A 217 -23.94 46.03 -28.98
CA LEU A 217 -23.26 46.94 -28.06
C LEU A 217 -21.76 46.69 -28.17
N ASP A 218 -21.09 47.51 -28.96
CA ASP A 218 -19.64 47.70 -28.90
C ASP A 218 -19.27 48.26 -27.52
N VAL A 219 -19.08 47.35 -26.57
CA VAL A 219 -18.38 47.63 -25.32
C VAL A 219 -16.97 47.07 -25.49
N PRO A 220 -15.91 47.90 -25.43
CA PRO A 220 -14.56 47.37 -25.39
C PRO A 220 -14.48 46.48 -24.17
N ALA A 221 -14.09 45.21 -24.35
CA ALA A 221 -14.02 44.22 -23.29
C ALA A 221 -12.99 44.67 -22.23
N ARG A 222 -13.46 45.45 -21.26
CA ARG A 222 -12.74 45.80 -20.05
C ARG A 222 -12.49 44.48 -19.35
N HIS A 223 -11.26 43.97 -19.49
CA HIS A 223 -10.83 42.80 -18.76
C HIS A 223 -10.84 43.22 -17.29
N ASP A 224 -11.80 42.71 -16.53
CA ASP A 224 -11.93 43.09 -15.14
C ASP A 224 -10.68 42.65 -14.39
N TRP A 225 -10.23 43.49 -13.46
CA TRP A 225 -9.09 43.18 -12.59
C TRP A 225 -9.29 41.86 -11.82
N LEU A 226 -10.55 41.47 -11.60
CA LEU A 226 -10.98 40.18 -11.05
C LEU A 226 -10.63 38.99 -11.95
N ASP A 227 -10.67 39.12 -13.29
CA ASP A 227 -10.24 38.06 -14.21
C ASP A 227 -8.71 37.91 -14.22
N TYR A 228 -7.97 39.02 -14.12
CA TYR A 228 -6.51 38.94 -13.95
C TYR A 228 -6.13 38.36 -12.58
N LEU A 229 -6.85 38.70 -11.52
CA LEU A 229 -6.65 38.16 -10.19
C LEU A 229 -6.98 36.67 -10.13
N SER A 230 -8.11 36.25 -10.72
CA SER A 230 -8.52 34.84 -10.76
C SER A 230 -7.53 34.01 -11.59
N LEU A 231 -7.03 34.54 -12.71
CA LEU A 231 -6.01 33.89 -13.54
C LEU A 231 -4.65 33.80 -12.83
N MET A 232 -4.25 34.84 -12.08
CA MET A 232 -3.03 34.80 -11.24
C MET A 232 -3.17 33.82 -10.08
N LEU A 233 -4.33 33.76 -9.42
CA LEU A 233 -4.57 32.85 -8.31
C LEU A 233 -4.69 31.40 -8.78
N ALA A 234 -5.33 31.16 -9.93
CA ALA A 234 -5.40 29.86 -10.57
C ALA A 234 -4.03 29.39 -11.07
N SER A 235 -3.23 30.26 -11.70
CA SER A 235 -1.87 29.91 -12.15
C SER A 235 -0.93 29.66 -10.96
N GLY A 236 -1.03 30.47 -9.90
CA GLY A 236 -0.28 30.27 -8.65
C GLY A 236 -0.64 28.96 -7.96
N SER A 237 -1.94 28.63 -7.85
CA SER A 237 -2.42 27.36 -7.31
C SER A 237 -1.96 26.16 -8.17
N PHE A 238 -2.04 26.26 -9.49
CA PHE A 238 -1.56 25.24 -10.42
C PHE A 238 -0.04 25.04 -10.32
N LEU A 239 0.74 26.12 -10.25
CA LEU A 239 2.19 26.06 -10.06
C LEU A 239 2.59 25.51 -8.69
N LEU A 240 1.83 25.82 -7.63
CA LEU A 240 2.03 25.24 -6.29
C LEU A 240 1.76 23.73 -6.30
N LEU A 241 0.68 23.29 -6.96
CA LEU A 241 0.33 21.88 -7.12
C LEU A 241 1.38 21.14 -7.96
N LEU A 242 1.84 21.75 -9.07
CA LEU A 242 2.91 21.22 -9.91
C LEU A 242 4.23 21.11 -9.11
N TYR A 243 4.56 22.11 -8.31
CA TYR A 243 5.74 22.09 -7.43
C TYR A 243 5.63 20.99 -6.35
N LEU A 244 4.48 20.88 -5.68
CA LEU A 244 4.22 19.83 -4.70
C LEU A 244 4.35 18.44 -5.31
N THR A 245 3.78 18.21 -6.50
CA THR A 245 3.79 16.91 -7.18
C THR A 245 5.12 16.55 -7.84
N LEU A 246 5.82 17.48 -8.48
CA LEU A 246 7.08 17.22 -9.20
C LEU A 246 8.33 17.36 -8.34
N SER A 247 8.28 18.09 -7.21
CA SER A 247 9.45 18.26 -6.33
C SER A 247 9.22 17.71 -4.93
N VAL A 248 8.16 18.12 -4.23
CA VAL A 248 8.00 17.79 -2.80
C VAL A 248 7.67 16.32 -2.59
N LEU A 249 6.68 15.77 -3.31
CA LEU A 249 6.33 14.35 -3.25
C LEU A 249 7.52 13.43 -3.60
N PRO A 250 8.22 13.58 -4.74
CA PRO A 250 9.36 12.72 -5.07
C PRO A 250 10.55 12.95 -4.13
N THR A 251 10.79 14.16 -3.61
CA THR A 251 11.86 14.38 -2.61
C THR A 251 11.51 13.72 -1.27
N LEU A 252 10.26 13.78 -0.81
CA LEU A 252 9.80 13.07 0.39
C LEU A 252 9.86 11.55 0.18
N ARG A 253 9.46 11.07 -1.01
CA ARG A 253 9.55 9.66 -1.39
C ARG A 253 10.99 9.17 -1.47
N GLN A 254 11.90 9.92 -2.08
CA GLN A 254 13.34 9.63 -2.08
C GLN A 254 13.94 9.68 -0.68
N ARG A 255 13.51 10.59 0.20
CA ARG A 255 13.95 10.61 1.60
C ARG A 255 13.41 9.42 2.39
N LEU A 256 12.19 8.95 2.12
CA LEU A 256 11.67 7.69 2.63
C LEU A 256 12.45 6.49 2.08
N ASP A 257 12.67 6.44 0.76
CA ASP A 257 13.35 5.37 0.05
C ASP A 257 14.88 5.34 0.30
N ALA A 258 15.47 6.41 0.85
CA ALA A 258 16.86 6.49 1.31
C ALA A 258 17.01 6.38 2.85
N ALA A 259 15.97 6.69 3.62
CA ALA A 259 15.88 6.31 5.04
C ALA A 259 15.56 4.82 5.21
N LEU A 260 14.90 4.23 4.20
CA LEU A 260 14.93 2.80 3.93
C LEU A 260 16.31 2.48 3.33
N PRO A 261 17.05 1.48 3.85
CA PRO A 261 18.29 1.07 3.22
C PRO A 261 18.00 0.45 1.86
N ALA A 262 18.64 0.96 0.81
CA ALA A 262 18.56 0.39 -0.53
C ALA A 262 18.91 -1.10 -0.49
N TYR A 263 18.03 -1.93 -1.06
CA TYR A 263 18.33 -3.33 -1.34
C TYR A 263 19.20 -3.38 -2.60
N ASP A 264 20.51 -3.24 -2.41
CA ASP A 264 21.49 -3.59 -3.44
C ASP A 264 21.35 -5.08 -3.73
N TYR A 265 20.61 -5.40 -4.79
CA TYR A 265 20.58 -6.74 -5.37
C TYR A 265 21.85 -6.91 -6.22
N GLU A 266 23.00 -7.03 -5.57
CA GLU A 266 24.15 -7.66 -6.22
C GLU A 266 23.75 -9.10 -6.56
N PRO A 267 23.75 -9.51 -7.84
CA PRO A 267 23.58 -10.91 -8.20
C PRO A 267 24.87 -11.66 -7.84
N GLU A 268 24.94 -12.12 -6.59
CA GLU A 268 26.06 -12.92 -6.07
C GLU A 268 26.28 -14.14 -7.00
N PRO A 269 27.47 -14.33 -7.59
CA PRO A 269 27.69 -15.37 -8.58
C PRO A 269 27.62 -16.76 -7.92
N LEU A 270 26.65 -17.56 -8.37
CA LEU A 270 26.37 -18.90 -7.84
C LEU A 270 27.65 -19.74 -7.65
N PRO A 271 27.89 -20.31 -6.46
CA PRO A 271 29.07 -21.14 -6.21
C PRO A 271 29.01 -22.42 -7.05
N LYS A 272 30.03 -22.65 -7.87
CA LYS A 272 30.18 -23.89 -8.67
C LYS A 272 30.25 -25.10 -7.71
N PRO A 273 29.48 -26.17 -7.95
CA PRO A 273 29.56 -27.37 -7.11
C PRO A 273 30.93 -28.03 -7.26
N ALA A 274 31.60 -28.27 -6.13
CA ALA A 274 32.88 -28.96 -6.10
C ALA A 274 32.70 -30.43 -6.51
N ARG A 275 33.32 -30.81 -7.64
CA ARG A 275 33.27 -32.17 -8.20
C ARG A 275 34.12 -33.11 -7.34
N ARG A 276 33.50 -33.67 -6.29
CA ARG A 276 34.17 -34.61 -5.37
C ARG A 276 34.36 -35.96 -6.08
N ALA A 277 35.55 -36.20 -6.61
CA ALA A 277 35.95 -37.52 -7.07
C ALA A 277 36.29 -38.39 -5.86
N THR A 278 35.63 -39.54 -5.73
CA THR A 278 36.04 -40.64 -4.85
C THR A 278 36.01 -41.91 -5.66
N THR A 279 37.15 -42.23 -6.26
CA THR A 279 37.43 -43.52 -6.88
C THR A 279 37.51 -44.59 -5.79
N LEU A 280 36.71 -45.65 -5.92
CA LEU A 280 36.91 -46.88 -5.16
C LEU A 280 38.17 -47.60 -5.69
N PRO A 281 38.99 -48.22 -4.84
CA PRO A 281 40.08 -49.07 -5.30
C PRO A 281 39.53 -50.35 -5.97
N GLU A 282 40.08 -50.72 -7.11
CA GLU A 282 39.82 -52.04 -7.72
C GLU A 282 40.72 -53.10 -7.06
N ASP A 283 40.12 -54.14 -6.50
CA ASP A 283 40.84 -55.37 -6.15
C ASP A 283 41.19 -56.11 -7.46
N ARG A 284 42.47 -56.04 -7.85
CA ARG A 284 43.02 -56.83 -8.96
C ARG A 284 44.46 -57.22 -8.65
N TYR A 285 44.62 -58.37 -8.00
CA TYR A 285 45.91 -59.05 -7.97
C TYR A 285 46.08 -59.78 -9.30
N GLU A 286 47.16 -59.45 -10.02
CA GLU A 286 47.54 -60.13 -11.25
C GLU A 286 48.25 -61.46 -10.92
N GLU A 287 48.09 -62.44 -11.81
CA GLU A 287 48.75 -63.74 -11.72
C GLU A 287 50.22 -63.59 -12.18
N GLU A 288 51.17 -63.70 -11.25
CA GLU A 288 52.59 -63.89 -11.60
C GLU A 288 52.91 -65.40 -11.68
N GLU A 289 52.71 -65.99 -12.86
CA GLU A 289 53.50 -67.15 -13.28
C GLU A 289 54.90 -66.67 -13.70
N GLU A 290 55.95 -66.97 -12.92
CA GLU A 290 57.27 -67.34 -13.46
C GLU A 290 58.24 -67.82 -12.35
N SER A 291 58.76 -69.05 -12.56
CA SER A 291 59.91 -69.75 -11.93
C SER A 291 59.62 -70.90 -10.94
#